data_AF-A0A538T6D9-F1
#
_entry.id   AF-A0A538T6D9-F1
#
_cell.length_a   1.000
_cell.length_b   1.000
_cell.length_c   1.000
_cell.angle_alpha   90.00
_cell.angle_beta   90.00
_cell.angle_gamma   90.00
#
_symmetry.space_group_name_H-M   'P 1'
#
loop_
_entity.id
_entity.type
_entity.pdbx_description
1 polymer ?
#
loop_
_entity_poly.entity_id
_entity_poly.type
_entity_poly.pdbx_seq_one_letter_code
_entity_poly.pdbx_strand_id
1 'polypeptide(L)'
;MRLVRLLEEVPESDRAMLGNMHDLRLRLEPGNVLLLRKGGEFAAVLPIEEMSGGKDSLRYFFYVEHPAFLWVFPGQRDKGLATVADGGSLLFNTFELKWRSVSGGLGWIYFPDDEANRNVRFSVVSGHTVDEADPKDTKYWIELGSSEASGF
;
A
#
# COMPACT_ATOMS: atom_id res chain seq x y z
N MET A 1 0.75 5.79 -16.63
CA MET A 1 1.97 4.95 -16.58
C MET A 1 1.60 3.47 -16.71
N ARG A 2 2.50 2.58 -17.16
CA ARG A 2 2.25 1.13 -17.19
C ARG A 2 2.62 0.54 -15.82
N LEU A 3 1.67 -0.12 -15.15
CA LEU A 3 1.82 -0.82 -13.85
C LEU A 3 3.10 -1.67 -13.74
N VAL A 4 3.53 -2.26 -14.87
CA VAL A 4 4.72 -3.09 -15.02
C VAL A 4 6.04 -2.40 -14.61
N ARG A 5 6.09 -1.06 -14.59
CA ARG A 5 7.30 -0.32 -14.16
C ARG A 5 7.36 -0.02 -12.67
N LEU A 6 6.29 -0.31 -11.93
CA LEU A 6 6.20 -0.02 -10.51
C LEU A 6 6.43 -1.26 -9.64
N LEU A 7 6.39 -2.45 -10.21
CA LEU A 7 6.54 -3.70 -9.48
C LEU A 7 7.92 -4.30 -9.72
N GLU A 8 8.58 -4.68 -8.64
CA GLU A 8 9.85 -5.40 -8.67
C GLU A 8 9.82 -6.55 -7.66
N GLU A 9 10.68 -7.54 -7.88
CA GLU A 9 10.91 -8.58 -6.89
C GLU A 9 11.63 -8.02 -5.65
N VAL A 10 11.34 -8.56 -4.47
CA VAL A 10 11.99 -8.19 -3.21
C VAL A 10 13.39 -8.81 -3.15
N PRO A 11 14.46 -7.99 -3.10
CA PRO A 11 15.83 -8.50 -2.95
C PRO A 11 16.01 -9.25 -1.64
N GLU A 12 16.84 -10.30 -1.65
CA GLU A 12 17.15 -11.08 -0.43
C GLU A 12 17.68 -10.21 0.73
N SER A 13 18.46 -9.16 0.41
CA SER A 13 18.96 -8.19 1.39
C SER A 13 17.85 -7.48 2.16
N ASP A 14 16.71 -7.24 1.51
CA ASP A 14 15.58 -6.52 2.10
C ASP A 14 14.75 -7.45 2.97
N ARG A 15 14.58 -8.71 2.56
CA ARG A 15 13.89 -9.75 3.34
C ARG A 15 14.58 -9.99 4.69
N ALA A 16 15.91 -10.03 4.69
CA ALA A 16 16.68 -10.20 5.93
C ALA A 16 16.49 -9.05 6.93
N MET A 17 16.17 -7.84 6.46
CA MET A 17 16.01 -6.65 7.31
C MET A 17 14.58 -6.38 7.73
N LEU A 18 13.62 -6.60 6.83
CA LEU A 18 12.21 -6.26 7.06
C LEU A 18 11.39 -7.46 7.59
N GLY A 19 11.95 -8.67 7.54
CA GLY A 19 11.27 -9.90 7.91
C GLY A 19 10.58 -10.57 6.73
N ASN A 20 9.62 -11.45 7.01
CA ASN A 20 8.87 -12.15 5.98
C ASN A 20 7.97 -11.17 5.20
N MET A 21 8.16 -11.12 3.89
CA MET A 21 7.44 -10.27 2.95
C MET A 21 7.02 -11.14 1.76
N HIS A 22 5.94 -10.75 1.09
CA HIS A 22 5.66 -11.21 -0.27
C HIS A 22 6.81 -10.82 -1.21
N ASP A 23 7.02 -11.58 -2.28
CA ASP A 23 8.15 -11.44 -3.20
C ASP A 23 8.02 -10.21 -4.09
N LEU A 24 6.91 -9.47 -4.02
CA LEU A 24 6.70 -8.22 -4.76
C LEU A 24 6.83 -7.00 -3.86
N ARG A 25 7.56 -6.00 -4.35
CA ARG A 25 7.55 -4.63 -3.82
C ARG A 25 7.04 -3.67 -4.87
N LEU A 26 6.46 -2.58 -4.39
CA LEU A 26 5.88 -1.53 -5.20
C LEU A 26 6.67 -0.22 -5.05
N ARG A 27 7.10 0.34 -6.17
CA ARG A 27 7.73 1.66 -6.22
C ARG A 27 6.67 2.72 -6.01
N LEU A 28 6.87 3.59 -5.02
CA LEU A 28 6.04 4.78 -4.89
C LEU A 28 6.58 5.87 -5.81
N GLU A 29 5.79 6.30 -6.79
CA GLU A 29 6.12 7.49 -7.58
C GLU A 29 5.12 8.61 -7.30
N PRO A 30 5.55 9.89 -7.37
CA PRO A 30 4.65 11.02 -7.21
C PRO A 30 3.50 10.94 -8.23
N GLY A 31 2.28 11.19 -7.76
CA GLY A 31 1.08 11.12 -8.60
C GLY A 31 0.53 9.70 -8.81
N ASN A 32 1.04 8.69 -8.09
CA ASN A 32 0.43 7.36 -8.02
C ASN A 32 -0.29 7.17 -6.68
N VAL A 33 -1.53 6.70 -6.74
CA VAL A 33 -2.31 6.28 -5.58
C VAL A 33 -2.30 4.76 -5.52
N LEU A 34 -1.85 4.22 -4.39
CA LEU A 34 -1.94 2.80 -4.06
C LEU A 34 -3.34 2.53 -3.51
N LEU A 35 -4.08 1.66 -4.17
CA LEU A 35 -5.39 1.18 -3.75
C LEU A 35 -5.24 -0.21 -3.17
N LEU A 36 -5.95 -0.47 -2.07
CA LEU A 36 -5.95 -1.74 -1.36
C LEU A 36 -7.40 -2.20 -1.15
N ARG A 37 -7.57 -3.51 -1.18
CA ARG A 37 -8.85 -4.17 -0.92
C ARG A 37 -8.62 -5.45 -0.14
N LYS A 38 -9.40 -5.63 0.93
CA LYS A 38 -9.47 -6.88 1.69
C LYS A 38 -10.93 -7.14 2.06
N GLY A 39 -11.50 -8.23 1.53
CA GLY A 39 -12.94 -8.50 1.68
C GLY A 39 -13.81 -7.36 1.13
N GLY A 40 -14.57 -6.72 2.03
CA GLY A 40 -15.42 -5.55 1.74
C GLY A 40 -14.80 -4.20 2.14
N GLU A 41 -13.61 -4.19 2.71
CA GLU A 41 -12.87 -2.98 3.08
C GLU A 41 -11.99 -2.51 1.92
N PHE A 42 -11.91 -1.20 1.76
CA PHE A 42 -11.01 -0.55 0.81
C PHE A 42 -10.14 0.47 1.51
N ALA A 43 -8.93 0.66 1.01
CA ALA A 43 -8.09 1.77 1.42
C ALA A 43 -7.37 2.37 0.22
N ALA A 44 -6.99 3.64 0.35
CA ALA A 44 -6.08 4.29 -0.60
C ALA A 44 -4.97 4.99 0.16
N VAL A 45 -3.78 4.97 -0.42
CA VAL A 45 -2.58 5.64 0.08
C VAL A 45 -1.99 6.46 -1.05
N LEU A 46 -1.79 7.75 -0.81
CA LEU A 46 -1.08 8.66 -1.69
C LEU A 46 0.19 9.13 -1.00
N PRO A 47 1.39 8.82 -1.52
CA PRO A 47 2.63 9.41 -1.04
C PRO A 47 2.62 10.92 -1.35
N ILE A 48 3.01 11.72 -0.37
CA ILE A 48 3.03 13.19 -0.50
C ILE A 48 4.47 13.67 -0.65
N GLU A 49 5.32 13.29 0.30
CA GLU A 49 6.67 13.83 0.42
C GLU A 49 7.57 12.81 1.13
N GLU A 50 8.77 12.64 0.60
CA GLU A 50 9.86 11.95 1.29
C GLU A 50 10.65 12.98 2.09
N MET A 51 10.83 12.76 3.39
CA MET A 51 11.63 13.67 4.23
C MET A 51 12.99 13.05 4.52
N SER A 52 14.04 13.88 4.45
CA SER A 52 15.39 13.46 4.81
C SER A 52 15.52 13.27 6.33
N GLY A 53 15.51 12.02 6.80
CA GLY A 53 15.75 11.69 8.21
C GLY A 53 14.83 10.61 8.77
N GLY A 54 15.38 9.70 9.57
CA GLY A 54 14.82 8.39 9.85
C GLY A 54 13.52 8.29 10.66
N LYS A 55 12.93 9.39 11.17
CA LYS A 55 11.68 9.33 11.96
C LYS A 55 10.41 9.58 11.14
N ASP A 56 10.48 10.39 10.10
CA ASP A 56 9.32 10.77 9.26
C ASP A 56 9.70 10.65 7.78
N SER A 57 10.33 9.54 7.39
CA SER A 57 10.91 9.40 6.05
C SER A 57 9.88 9.45 4.92
N LEU A 58 8.63 9.09 5.18
CA LEU A 58 7.52 9.29 4.25
C LEU A 58 6.33 9.93 4.96
N ARG A 59 5.79 10.98 4.34
CA ARG A 59 4.47 11.54 4.65
C ARG A 59 3.47 11.11 3.60
N TYR A 60 2.30 10.63 4.02
CA TYR A 60 1.27 10.10 3.12
C TYR A 60 -0.15 10.46 3.58
N PHE A 61 -1.03 10.67 2.60
CA PHE A 61 -2.47 10.74 2.84
C PHE A 61 -3.04 9.34 2.70
N PHE A 62 -4.02 9.03 3.52
CA PHE A 62 -4.78 7.80 3.38
C PHE A 62 -6.28 8.03 3.58
N TYR A 63 -7.07 7.12 3.01
CA TYR A 63 -8.41 6.88 3.49
C TYR A 63 -8.69 5.40 3.64
N VAL A 64 -9.62 5.06 4.51
CA VAL A 64 -10.21 3.74 4.66
C VAL A 64 -11.70 3.87 4.45
N GLU A 65 -12.26 3.02 3.61
CA GLU A 65 -13.68 2.88 3.40
C GLU A 65 -14.16 1.57 4.03
N HIS A 66 -15.01 1.71 5.04
CA HIS A 66 -15.60 0.59 5.76
C HIS A 66 -16.80 0.02 5.00
N PRO A 67 -17.00 -1.31 5.03
CA PRO A 67 -18.16 -1.92 4.39
C PRO A 67 -19.46 -1.38 5.01
N ALA A 68 -20.47 -1.17 4.18
CA ALA A 68 -21.81 -0.90 4.67
C ALA A 68 -22.31 -2.10 5.48
N PHE A 69 -22.56 -1.91 6.77
CA PHE A 69 -23.06 -2.96 7.64
C PHE A 69 -24.59 -2.98 7.62
N LEU A 70 -25.15 -3.95 6.90
CA LEU A 70 -26.59 -4.05 6.61
C LEU A 70 -27.09 -2.79 5.87
N TRP A 71 -28.25 -2.85 5.21
CA TRP A 71 -28.79 -1.74 4.39
C TRP A 71 -29.11 -0.44 5.15
N VAL A 72 -28.67 -0.32 6.40
CA VAL A 72 -29.06 0.70 7.38
C VAL A 72 -27.92 1.70 7.66
N PHE A 73 -26.66 1.28 7.49
CA PHE A 73 -25.49 2.15 7.72
C PHE A 73 -24.77 2.41 6.41
N PRO A 74 -24.79 3.65 5.88
CA PRO A 74 -23.95 3.99 4.74
C PRO A 74 -22.48 3.77 5.14
N GLY A 75 -21.70 3.16 4.24
CA GLY A 75 -20.27 2.94 4.48
C GLY A 75 -19.59 4.24 4.90
N GLN A 76 -18.73 4.18 5.91
CA GLN A 76 -18.01 5.33 6.43
C GLN A 76 -16.64 5.41 5.76
N ARG A 77 -16.23 6.63 5.38
CA ARG A 77 -14.88 6.91 4.88
C ARG A 77 -14.12 7.72 5.92
N ASP A 78 -13.07 7.13 6.48
CA ASP A 78 -12.14 7.81 7.37
C ASP A 78 -10.93 8.27 6.57
N LYS A 79 -10.47 9.51 6.79
CA LYS A 79 -9.31 10.09 6.10
C LYS A 79 -8.28 10.56 7.11
N GLY A 80 -7.01 10.47 6.76
CA GLY A 80 -5.92 10.92 7.61
C GLY A 80 -4.66 11.30 6.86
N LEU A 81 -3.80 12.01 7.56
CA LEU A 81 -2.42 12.30 7.19
C LEU A 81 -1.53 11.63 8.22
N ALA A 82 -0.55 10.85 7.77
CA ALA A 82 0.38 10.16 8.66
C ALA A 82 1.81 10.24 8.13
N THR A 83 2.75 9.92 9.01
CA THR A 83 4.17 9.78 8.70
C THR A 83 4.65 8.40 9.09
N VAL A 84 5.67 7.90 8.41
CA VAL A 84 6.31 6.63 8.73
C VAL A 84 7.83 6.77 8.64
N ALA A 85 8.51 6.12 9.58
CA ALA A 85 9.97 6.02 9.61
C ALA A 85 10.50 5.08 8.51
N ASP A 86 11.78 5.19 8.18
CA ASP A 86 12.41 4.24 7.25
C ASP A 86 12.46 2.84 7.88
N GLY A 87 11.94 1.84 7.17
CA GLY A 87 11.70 0.49 7.69
C GLY A 87 10.44 0.35 8.56
N GLY A 88 9.66 1.43 8.71
CA GLY A 88 8.44 1.46 9.53
C GLY A 88 7.22 0.83 8.85
N SER A 89 6.18 0.57 9.65
CA SER A 89 4.88 0.11 9.16
C SER A 89 3.92 1.28 8.91
N LEU A 90 3.26 1.28 7.76
CA LEU A 90 2.04 2.05 7.55
C LEU A 90 0.87 1.17 8.02
N LEU A 91 0.20 1.61 9.09
CA LEU A 91 -0.92 0.90 9.68
C LEU A 91 -2.18 1.76 9.55
N PHE A 92 -3.17 1.23 8.84
CA PHE A 92 -4.48 1.88 8.74
C PHE A 92 -5.55 0.80 8.67
N ASN A 93 -6.37 0.74 9.73
CA ASN A 93 -7.37 -0.30 9.94
C ASN A 93 -6.76 -1.72 9.90
N THR A 94 -7.16 -2.56 8.93
CA THR A 94 -6.72 -3.95 8.77
C THR A 94 -5.56 -4.12 7.80
N PHE A 95 -5.06 -3.03 7.21
CA PHE A 95 -3.97 -3.04 6.24
C PHE A 95 -2.65 -2.69 6.92
N GLU A 96 -1.63 -3.51 6.68
CA GLU A 96 -0.26 -3.24 7.07
C GLU A 96 0.66 -3.27 5.85
N LEU A 97 1.41 -2.18 5.65
CA LEU A 97 2.47 -2.10 4.65
C LEU A 97 3.78 -1.72 5.32
N LYS A 98 4.92 -2.04 4.70
CA LYS A 98 6.23 -1.54 5.11
C LYS A 98 6.76 -0.53 4.12
N TRP A 99 7.44 0.48 4.63
CA TRP A 99 8.11 1.49 3.81
C TRP A 99 9.62 1.40 3.94
N ARG A 100 10.31 1.58 2.81
CA ARG A 100 11.76 1.80 2.81
C ARG A 100 12.16 2.88 1.82
N SER A 101 12.95 3.83 2.29
CA SER A 101 13.59 4.83 1.43
C SER A 101 14.74 4.23 0.64
N VAL A 102 15.10 4.84 -0.49
CA VAL A 102 16.29 4.46 -1.28
C VAL A 102 17.17 5.68 -1.45
N SER A 103 18.47 5.53 -1.18
CA SER A 103 19.43 6.60 -1.37
C SER A 103 19.41 7.13 -2.81
N GLY A 104 19.03 8.41 -2.97
CA GLY A 104 19.04 9.09 -4.26
C GLY A 104 17.81 8.88 -5.13
N GLY A 105 16.69 8.39 -4.59
CA GLY A 105 15.46 8.27 -5.35
C GLY A 105 14.26 7.78 -4.56
N LEU A 106 13.19 7.50 -5.31
CA LEU A 106 11.91 7.02 -4.78
C LEU A 106 12.02 5.66 -4.07
N GLY A 107 11.37 5.54 -2.92
CA GLY A 107 11.36 4.33 -2.10
C GLY A 107 10.33 3.26 -2.49
N TRP A 108 10.27 2.22 -1.66
CA TRP A 108 9.51 1.00 -1.89
C TRP A 108 8.50 0.75 -0.80
N ILE A 109 7.32 0.28 -1.21
CA ILE A 109 6.32 -0.35 -0.36
C ILE A 109 6.47 -1.85 -0.46
N TYR A 110 6.51 -2.50 0.69
CA TYR A 110 6.54 -3.95 0.82
C TYR A 110 5.27 -4.41 1.51
N PHE A 111 4.86 -5.63 1.18
CA PHE A 111 3.70 -6.28 1.76
C PHE A 111 4.20 -7.39 2.71
N PRO A 112 4.12 -7.20 4.03
CA PRO A 112 4.40 -8.27 5.00
C PRO A 112 3.65 -9.56 4.66
N ASP A 113 4.32 -10.70 4.78
CA ASP A 113 3.68 -12.01 4.67
C ASP A 113 3.19 -12.44 6.05
N ASP A 114 2.04 -11.90 6.44
CA ASP A 114 1.36 -12.22 7.69
C ASP A 114 -0.16 -12.37 7.48
N GLU A 115 -0.87 -12.77 8.53
CA GLU A 115 -2.32 -12.91 8.47
C GLU A 115 -3.05 -11.58 8.16
N ALA A 116 -2.43 -10.44 8.48
CA ALA A 116 -2.99 -9.12 8.19
C ALA A 116 -2.98 -8.83 6.69
N ASN A 117 -2.05 -9.40 5.91
CA ASN A 117 -2.00 -9.22 4.46
C ASN A 117 -2.55 -10.38 3.63
N ARG A 118 -3.01 -11.46 4.28
CA ARG A 118 -3.68 -12.56 3.59
C ARG A 118 -4.90 -12.07 2.79
N ASN A 119 -4.95 -12.43 1.50
CA ASN A 119 -5.98 -12.06 0.53
C ASN A 119 -6.09 -10.55 0.26
N VAL A 120 -5.08 -9.76 0.62
CA VAL A 120 -5.03 -8.35 0.21
C VAL A 120 -4.81 -8.29 -1.30
N ARG A 121 -5.64 -7.47 -1.94
CA ARG A 121 -5.47 -7.10 -3.35
C ARG A 121 -5.04 -5.65 -3.41
N PHE A 122 -4.18 -5.34 -4.35
CA PHE A 122 -3.75 -3.97 -4.58
C PHE A 122 -3.89 -3.57 -6.04
N SER A 123 -3.95 -2.26 -6.26
CA SER A 123 -3.86 -1.65 -7.58
C SER A 123 -3.14 -0.31 -7.47
N VAL A 124 -2.60 0.17 -8.58
CA VAL A 124 -1.99 1.50 -8.63
C VAL A 124 -2.59 2.28 -9.77
N VAL A 125 -3.13 3.42 -9.42
CA VAL A 125 -3.75 4.35 -10.36
C VAL A 125 -3.03 5.68 -10.32
N SER A 126 -3.04 6.41 -11.43
CA SER A 126 -2.55 7.78 -11.44
C SER A 126 -3.60 8.71 -10.86
N GLY A 127 -3.21 9.62 -9.97
CA GLY A 127 -4.09 10.58 -9.31
C GLY A 127 -3.30 11.63 -8.52
N HIS A 128 -3.84 12.83 -8.42
CA HIS A 128 -3.21 13.93 -7.66
C HIS A 128 -3.70 13.99 -6.22
N THR A 129 -4.86 13.38 -5.96
CA THR A 129 -5.47 13.26 -4.63
C THR A 129 -6.01 11.86 -4.42
N VAL A 130 -6.14 11.43 -3.17
CA VAL A 130 -6.80 10.14 -2.85
C VAL A 130 -8.28 10.16 -3.27
N ASP A 131 -8.93 11.33 -3.31
CA ASP A 131 -10.34 11.45 -3.67
C ASP A 131 -10.62 11.27 -5.17
N GLU A 132 -9.61 11.44 -6.01
CA GLU A 132 -9.70 11.16 -7.46
C GLU A 132 -9.62 9.65 -7.78
N ALA A 133 -9.20 8.83 -6.82
CA ALA A 133 -8.96 7.41 -6.99
C ALA A 133 -10.02 6.60 -6.21
N ASP A 134 -11.14 6.30 -6.88
CA ASP A 134 -12.16 5.40 -6.32
C ASP A 134 -11.75 3.93 -6.55
N PRO A 135 -11.64 3.09 -5.50
CA PRO A 135 -11.28 1.69 -5.64
C PRO A 135 -12.37 0.91 -6.38
N LYS A 136 -13.63 1.36 -6.33
CA LYS A 136 -14.76 0.71 -6.99
C LYS A 136 -14.72 0.87 -8.51
N ASP A 137 -14.09 1.94 -9.00
CA ASP A 137 -13.90 2.19 -10.43
C ASP A 137 -12.68 1.43 -11.00
N THR A 138 -11.87 0.84 -10.12
CA THR A 138 -10.64 0.15 -10.49
C THR A 138 -10.95 -1.26 -11.02
N LYS A 139 -10.65 -1.47 -12.31
CA LYS A 139 -10.90 -2.73 -13.02
C LYS A 139 -9.80 -3.79 -12.86
N TYR A 140 -8.59 -3.37 -12.47
CA TYR A 140 -7.42 -4.24 -12.42
C TYR A 140 -6.91 -4.34 -10.98
N TRP A 141 -6.88 -5.55 -10.46
CA TRP A 141 -6.42 -5.87 -9.12
C TRP A 141 -5.35 -6.96 -9.20
N ILE A 142 -4.25 -6.78 -8.48
CA ILE A 142 -3.26 -7.82 -8.24
C ILE A 142 -3.56 -8.40 -6.87
N GLU A 143 -3.70 -9.71 -6.82
CA GLU A 143 -3.84 -10.45 -5.56
C GLU A 143 -2.46 -10.88 -5.08
N LEU A 144 -2.14 -10.58 -3.83
CA LEU A 144 -0.94 -11.10 -3.19
C LEU A 144 -1.12 -12.61 -3.00
N GLY A 145 -0.19 -13.39 -3.55
CA GLY A 145 -0.25 -14.86 -3.45
C GLY A 145 -0.12 -15.33 -2.00
N SER A 146 -0.74 -16.46 -1.66
CA SER A 146 -0.37 -17.22 -0.46
C SER A 146 1.03 -17.81 -0.63
N SER A 147 1.74 -18.10 0.47
CA SER A 147 3.05 -18.77 0.48
C SER A 147 3.17 -20.04 -0.38
N GLU A 148 2.06 -20.67 -0.74
CA GLU A 148 1.98 -21.87 -1.58
C GLU A 148 1.62 -21.60 -3.06
N ALA A 149 1.46 -20.35 -3.50
CA ALA A 149 1.02 -19.97 -4.86
C ALA A 149 2.10 -19.18 -5.63
N SER A 150 2.15 -19.32 -6.96
CA SER A 150 3.05 -18.51 -7.81
C SER A 150 2.68 -17.02 -7.75
N GLY A 151 3.69 -16.16 -7.60
CA GLY A 151 3.50 -14.73 -7.29
C GLY A 151 3.45 -14.46 -5.78
N PHE A 152 3.64 -15.51 -4.97
CA PHE A 152 4.34 -15.35 -3.71
C PHE A 152 5.71 -14.82 -4.00
#